data_AF-A0A250XUR0-F1
#
_entry.id   AF-A0A250XUR0-F1
#
_cell.length_a   1.000
_cell.length_b   1.000
_cell.length_c   1.000
_cell.angle_alpha   90.00
_cell.angle_beta   90.00
_cell.angle_gamma   90.00
#
_symmetry.space_group_name_H-M   'P 1'
#
loop_
_entity.id
_entity.type
_entity.pdbx_description
1 polymer ?
#
loop_
_entity_poly.entity_id
_entity_poly.type
_entity_poly.pdbx_seq_one_letter_code
_entity_poly.pdbx_strand_id
1 'polypeptide(L)'
;MGLSTEELGYELEVTAQEVLGRLKSRHLFQSQWDTAAFVVFLIFVGTVLFLLLLVIVHCCCCCCCTSPKPWKVSPPKERSMGVDNFALEP
;
A
#
# COMPACT_ATOMS: atom_id res chain seq x y z
N MET A 1 30.78 -12.44 -26.74
CA MET A 1 30.06 -13.73 -26.54
C MET A 1 28.84 -13.39 -25.71
N GLY A 2 27.67 -13.29 -26.35
CA GLY A 2 26.42 -12.97 -25.66
C GLY A 2 25.93 -14.21 -24.94
N LEU A 3 25.79 -14.13 -23.63
CA LEU A 3 25.21 -15.21 -22.83
C LEU A 3 23.73 -15.34 -23.24
N SER A 4 23.36 -16.45 -23.86
CA SER A 4 22.00 -16.75 -24.29
C SER A 4 21.07 -16.65 -23.08
N THR A 5 19.99 -15.88 -23.18
CA THR A 5 18.96 -15.77 -22.14
C THR A 5 18.36 -17.12 -21.73
N GLU A 6 18.41 -18.10 -22.64
CA GLU A 6 17.99 -19.49 -22.41
C GLU A 6 18.93 -20.24 -21.47
N GLU A 7 20.23 -20.00 -21.56
CA GLU A 7 21.26 -20.63 -20.70
C GLU A 7 21.23 -20.02 -19.30
N LEU A 8 21.02 -18.71 -19.21
CA LEU A 8 20.79 -18.03 -17.93
C LEU A 8 19.50 -18.53 -17.24
N GLY A 9 18.44 -18.76 -18.02
CA GLY A 9 17.18 -19.29 -17.51
C GLY A 9 17.33 -20.70 -16.94
N TYR A 10 18.05 -21.56 -17.65
CA TYR A 10 18.34 -22.92 -17.21
C TYR A 10 19.18 -22.95 -15.93
N GLU A 11 20.26 -22.17 -15.87
CA GLU A 11 21.11 -22.06 -14.67
C GLU A 11 20.33 -21.51 -13.46
N LEU A 12 19.44 -20.52 -13.69
CA LEU A 12 18.58 -19.98 -12.65
C LEU A 12 17.56 -21.02 -12.16
N GLU A 13 17.00 -21.83 -13.06
CA GLU A 13 16.03 -22.88 -12.72
C GLU A 13 16.68 -24.00 -11.92
N VAL A 14 17.88 -24.44 -12.30
CA VAL A 14 18.67 -25.43 -11.55
C VAL A 14 19.02 -24.89 -10.17
N THR A 15 19.49 -23.64 -10.11
CA THR A 15 19.82 -22.98 -8.83
C THR A 15 18.57 -22.83 -7.97
N ALA A 16 17.43 -22.44 -8.55
CA ALA A 16 16.15 -22.32 -7.86
C ALA A 16 15.67 -23.67 -7.33
N GLN A 17 15.75 -24.73 -8.12
CA GLN A 17 15.40 -26.10 -7.72
C GLN A 17 16.30 -26.60 -6.59
N GLU A 18 17.60 -26.29 -6.63
CA GLU A 18 18.52 -26.67 -5.56
C GLU A 18 18.25 -25.90 -4.27
N VAL A 19 18.11 -24.57 -4.31
CA VAL A 19 17.81 -23.79 -3.09
C VAL A 19 16.43 -24.11 -2.54
N LEU A 20 15.42 -24.29 -3.40
CA LEU A 20 14.08 -24.73 -3.00
C LEU A 20 14.11 -26.15 -2.44
N GLY A 21 14.89 -27.04 -3.05
CA GLY A 21 15.12 -28.39 -2.55
C GLY A 21 15.78 -28.40 -1.18
N ARG A 22 16.77 -27.54 -0.95
CA ARG A 22 17.43 -27.38 0.36
C ARG A 22 16.51 -26.76 1.40
N LEU A 23 15.75 -25.71 1.04
CA LEU A 23 14.74 -25.08 1.90
C LEU A 23 13.62 -26.07 2.28
N LYS A 24 13.18 -26.89 1.32
CA LYS A 24 12.19 -27.95 1.52
C LYS A 24 12.73 -29.09 2.40
N SER A 25 14.01 -29.46 2.24
CA SER A 25 14.65 -30.51 3.04
C SER A 25 14.95 -30.09 4.48
N ARG A 26 15.22 -28.80 4.71
CA ARG A 26 15.54 -28.27 6.04
C ARG A 26 14.26 -27.99 6.80
N HIS A 27 13.50 -28.99 7.22
CA HIS A 27 12.54 -28.97 8.35
C HIS A 27 11.50 -27.82 8.47
N LEU A 28 11.47 -26.81 7.61
CA LEU A 28 10.61 -25.62 7.70
C LEU A 28 9.14 -25.93 7.37
N PHE A 29 8.87 -27.10 6.79
CA PHE A 29 7.54 -27.53 6.36
C PHE A 29 7.10 -28.88 6.94
N GLN A 30 7.85 -29.45 7.91
CA GLN A 30 7.55 -30.78 8.43
C GLN A 30 6.57 -30.75 9.60
N SER A 31 6.53 -29.64 10.36
CA SER A 31 5.52 -29.38 11.38
C SER A 31 4.38 -28.55 10.80
N GLN A 32 3.13 -28.96 11.03
CA GLN A 32 1.96 -28.15 10.66
C GLN A 32 1.99 -26.77 11.34
N TRP A 33 2.62 -26.65 12.51
CA TRP A 33 2.78 -25.39 13.22
C TRP A 33 3.77 -24.43 12.56
N ASP A 34 4.87 -24.95 11.99
CA ASP A 34 5.84 -24.11 11.26
C ASP A 34 5.24 -23.59 9.95
N THR A 35 4.45 -24.43 9.27
CA THR A 35 3.70 -24.00 8.08
C THR A 35 2.65 -22.95 8.44
N ALA A 36 1.90 -23.14 9.54
CA ALA A 36 0.93 -22.15 10.00
C ALA A 36 1.61 -20.81 10.34
N ALA A 37 2.73 -20.84 11.06
CA ALA A 37 3.52 -19.65 11.39
C ALA A 37 4.04 -18.95 10.12
N PHE A 38 4.52 -19.71 9.15
CA PHE A 38 4.98 -19.18 7.86
C PHE A 38 3.83 -18.52 7.08
N VAL A 39 2.65 -19.13 7.02
CA VAL A 39 1.48 -18.55 6.37
C VAL A 39 1.04 -17.26 7.05
N VAL A 40 0.99 -17.22 8.38
CA VAL A 40 0.67 -16.01 9.14
C VAL A 40 1.69 -14.90 8.86
N PHE A 41 2.98 -15.24 8.82
CA PHE A 41 4.04 -14.30 8.48
C PHE A 41 3.88 -13.75 7.04
N LEU A 42 3.59 -14.61 6.07
CA LEU A 42 3.34 -14.21 4.68
C LEU A 42 2.11 -13.31 4.57
N ILE A 43 1.03 -13.61 5.29
CA ILE A 43 -0.17 -12.75 5.34
C ILE A 43 0.20 -11.40 5.94
N PHE A 44 0.94 -11.36 7.04
CA PHE A 44 1.38 -10.10 7.65
C PHE A 44 2.19 -9.25 6.67
N VAL A 45 3.25 -9.81 6.09
CA VAL A 45 4.09 -9.12 5.09
C VAL A 45 3.26 -8.70 3.88
N GLY A 46 2.39 -9.58 3.38
CA GLY A 46 1.49 -9.30 2.27
C GLY A 46 0.52 -8.16 2.56
N THR A 47 -0.08 -8.11 3.76
CA THR A 47 -0.98 -7.02 4.16
C THR A 47 -0.24 -5.70 4.28
N VAL A 48 0.97 -5.67 4.84
CA VAL A 48 1.80 -4.47 4.92
C VAL A 48 2.15 -3.95 3.53
N LEU A 49 2.59 -4.84 2.63
CA LEU A 49 2.88 -4.50 1.23
C LEU A 49 1.64 -3.99 0.49
N PHE A 50 0.49 -4.63 0.70
CA PHE A 50 -0.77 -4.22 0.09
C PHE A 50 -1.22 -2.84 0.58
N LEU A 51 -1.16 -2.58 1.89
CA LEU A 51 -1.46 -1.26 2.45
C LEU A 51 -0.50 -0.19 1.92
N LEU A 52 0.79 -0.50 1.82
CA LEU A 52 1.78 0.40 1.24
C LEU A 52 1.45 0.72 -0.22
N LEU A 53 1.10 -0.28 -1.02
CA LEU A 53 0.65 -0.10 -2.40
C LEU A 53 -0.61 0.77 -2.48
N LEU A 54 -1.60 0.55 -1.61
CA LEU A 54 -2.80 1.38 -1.56
C LEU A 54 -2.47 2.84 -1.22
N VAL A 55 -1.54 3.08 -0.30
CA VAL A 55 -1.06 4.44 0.02
C VAL A 55 -0.38 5.06 -1.19
N ILE A 56 0.46 4.32 -1.90
CA ILE A 56 1.12 4.80 -3.12
C ILE A 56 0.06 5.13 -4.18
N VAL A 57 -0.89 4.24 -4.46
CA VAL A 57 -1.96 4.48 -5.44
C VAL A 57 -2.81 5.68 -5.03
N HIS A 58 -3.23 5.77 -3.77
CA HIS A 58 -4.01 6.91 -3.28
C HIS A 58 -3.22 8.22 -3.38
N CYS A 59 -1.94 8.23 -2.99
CA CYS A 59 -1.07 9.40 -3.09
C CYS A 59 -0.84 9.79 -4.56
N CYS A 60 -0.51 8.83 -5.44
CA CYS A 60 -0.31 9.07 -6.86
C CYS A 60 -1.60 9.51 -7.56
N CYS A 61 -2.75 8.93 -7.26
CA CYS A 61 -4.04 9.38 -7.81
C CYS A 61 -4.44 10.76 -7.26
N CYS A 62 -4.22 11.06 -5.99
CA CYS A 62 -4.49 12.39 -5.42
C CYS A 62 -3.51 13.46 -5.95
N CYS A 63 -2.23 13.13 -6.16
CA CYS A 63 -1.22 14.06 -6.67
C CYS A 63 -1.34 14.26 -8.19
N CYS A 64 -1.66 13.23 -8.96
CA CYS A 64 -1.86 13.32 -10.42
C CYS A 64 -3.24 13.86 -10.81
N CYS A 65 -4.23 13.90 -9.90
CA CYS A 65 -5.51 14.58 -10.12
C CYS A 65 -5.54 16.04 -9.63
N THR A 66 -4.38 16.64 -9.30
CA THR A 66 -4.28 18.09 -9.09
C THR A 66 -4.30 18.81 -10.44
N SER A 67 -5.46 18.82 -11.10
CA SER A 67 -5.96 20.11 -11.59
C SER A 67 -6.32 20.93 -10.35
N PRO A 68 -5.98 22.23 -10.29
CA PRO A 68 -6.33 23.06 -9.15
C PRO A 68 -7.85 23.21 -9.13
N LYS A 69 -8.55 22.33 -8.42
CA LYS A 69 -9.88 22.67 -7.91
C LYS A 69 -9.60 23.68 -6.82
N PRO A 70 -10.00 24.96 -6.97
CA PRO A 70 -10.00 25.85 -5.83
C PRO A 70 -11.01 25.24 -4.88
N TRP A 71 -10.52 24.56 -3.85
CA TRP A 71 -11.30 24.29 -2.67
C TRP A 71 -11.80 25.65 -2.25
N LYS A 72 -13.08 25.94 -2.52
CA LYS A 72 -13.77 27.07 -1.94
C LYS A 72 -13.79 26.80 -0.45
N VAL A 73 -12.71 27.18 0.24
CA VAL A 73 -12.78 27.57 1.64
C VAL A 73 -13.56 28.87 1.58
N SER A 74 -14.89 28.79 1.55
CA SER A 74 -15.63 29.88 2.14
C SER A 74 -15.17 29.91 3.59
N PRO A 75 -14.58 31.01 4.11
CA PRO A 75 -14.43 31.12 5.55
C PRO A 75 -15.84 30.93 6.14
N PRO A 76 -16.00 30.27 7.30
CA PRO A 76 -17.26 30.34 8.01
C PRO A 76 -17.56 31.82 8.20
N LYS A 77 -18.50 32.34 7.41
CA LYS A 77 -19.00 33.69 7.55
C LYS A 77 -19.74 33.66 8.88
N GLU A 78 -19.03 34.00 9.94
CA GLU A 78 -19.60 34.33 11.23
C GLU A 78 -20.63 35.42 10.91
N ARG A 79 -21.89 35.00 10.84
CA ARG A 79 -22.99 35.94 10.70
C ARG A 79 -23.08 36.56 12.08
N SER A 80 -22.46 37.72 12.26
CA SER A 80 -22.88 38.63 13.33
C SER A 80 -24.32 39.02 13.02
N MET A 81 -25.26 38.22 13.54
CA MET A 81 -26.66 38.56 13.53
C MET A 81 -26.81 39.69 14.55
N GLY A 82 -26.67 40.93 14.08
CA GLY A 82 -27.07 42.10 14.85
C GLY A 82 -28.56 41.99 15.16
N VAL A 83 -28.93 42.22 16.42
CA VAL A 83 -30.34 42.35 16.81
C VAL A 83 -30.76 43.78 16.50
N ASP A 84 -31.66 43.94 15.54
CA ASP A 84 -32.27 45.24 15.26
C ASP A 84 -33.08 45.70 16.48
N ASN A 85 -32.62 46.76 17.14
CA ASN A 85 -33.31 47.37 18.27
C ASN A 85 -34.31 48.40 17.76
N PHE A 86 -35.59 48.02 17.68
CA PHE A 86 -36.72 48.91 17.36
C PHE A 86 -37.13 49.82 18.53
N ALA A 87 -36.31 49.97 19.57
CA ALA A 87 -36.65 50.73 20.77
C ALA A 87 -36.56 52.26 20.61
N LEU A 88 -36.28 52.76 19.40
CA LEU A 88 -36.08 54.18 19.11
C LEU A 88 -36.82 54.61 17.83
N GLU A 89 -38.10 54.29 17.75
CA GLU A 89 -39.02 55.01 16.86
C GLU A 89 -39.78 56.06 17.71
N PRO A 90 -39.50 57.37 17.56
CA PRO A 90 -40.27 58.44 18.19
C PRO A 90 -41.61 58.71 17.48
#